data_AF-A0A392UMQ2-F1
#
_entry.id   AF-A0A392UMQ2-F1
#
_cell.length_a   1.000
_cell.length_b   1.000
_cell.length_c   1.000
_cell.angle_alpha   90.00
_cell.angle_beta   90.00
_cell.angle_gamma   90.00
#
_symmetry.space_group_name_H-M   'P 1'
#
loop_
_entity.id
_entity.type
_entity.pdbx_description
1 polymer ?
#
loop_
_entity_poly.entity_id
_entity_poly.type
_entity_poly.pdbx_seq_one_letter_code
_entity_poly.pdbx_strand_id
1 'polypeptide(L)' 'KNMIGDGCVECGISLLNVNGEILGKVIEYCKKHVEAVSSADELNAWDADFIKVDLVTLLQLVMAANDLNIKSLLDLTS' A
#
# COMPACT_ATOMS: atom_id res chain seq x y z
N LYS A 1 -26.61 -23.84 -10.46
CA LYS A 1 -27.07 -22.87 -9.44
C LYS A 1 -25.96 -22.72 -8.40
N ASN A 2 -25.02 -21.81 -8.65
CA ASN A 2 -24.08 -21.32 -7.64
C ASN A 2 -24.25 -19.80 -7.65
N MET A 3 -24.81 -19.29 -6.55
CA MET A 3 -25.10 -17.88 -6.34
C MET A 3 -23.78 -17.14 -6.22
N ILE A 4 -23.38 -16.40 -7.26
CA ILE A 4 -22.45 -15.29 -7.09
C ILE A 4 -23.31 -14.17 -6.50
N GLY A 5 -23.25 -14.03 -5.17
CA GLY A 5 -23.91 -12.98 -4.44
C GLY A 5 -23.36 -11.64 -4.91
N ASP A 6 -24.22 -10.89 -5.56
CA ASP A 6 -24.17 -9.45 -5.69
C ASP A 6 -23.86 -8.83 -4.31
N GLY A 7 -22.82 -7.98 -4.22
CA GLY A 7 -22.58 -7.19 -3.02
C GLY A 7 -21.12 -7.01 -2.59
N CYS A 8 -20.21 -6.59 -3.48
CA CYS A 8 -19.12 -5.64 -3.14
C CYS A 8 -18.30 -5.19 -4.37
N VAL A 9 -18.93 -4.74 -5.46
CA VAL A 9 -18.21 -3.99 -6.52
C VAL A 9 -18.71 -2.55 -6.66
N GLU A 10 -19.47 -2.10 -5.66
CA GLU A 10 -19.71 -0.69 -5.38
C GLU A 10 -19.09 -0.30 -4.03
N CYS A 11 -17.90 -0.84 -3.75
CA CYS A 11 -16.96 -0.19 -2.85
C CYS A 11 -15.97 0.56 -3.76
N GLY A 12 -16.31 1.68 -4.43
CA GLY A 12 -17.24 2.69 -3.93
C GLY A 12 -16.83 3.23 -2.56
N ILE A 13 -15.69 2.80 -1.99
CA ILE A 13 -15.00 3.67 -1.06
C ILE A 13 -14.77 4.93 -1.86
N SER A 14 -15.21 6.05 -1.32
CA SER A 14 -15.07 7.39 -1.89
C SER A 14 -13.60 7.82 -1.96
N LEU A 15 -12.73 6.95 -2.48
CA LEU A 15 -11.32 7.13 -2.77
C LEU A 15 -11.13 7.93 -4.05
N LEU A 16 -11.93 8.99 -4.23
CA LEU A 16 -11.49 10.12 -5.06
C LEU A 16 -10.16 10.71 -4.54
N ASN A 17 -9.72 10.29 -3.34
CA ASN A 17 -8.44 10.66 -2.74
C ASN A 17 -7.51 9.48 -2.43
N VAL A 18 -7.65 8.31 -3.06
CA VAL A 18 -6.53 7.35 -3.16
C VAL A 18 -6.36 7.10 -4.64
N ASN A 19 -5.48 7.90 -5.23
CA ASN A 19 -5.13 7.80 -6.63
C ASN A 19 -4.69 6.36 -6.91
N GLY A 20 -5.06 5.76 -8.05
CA GLY A 20 -4.65 4.38 -8.38
C GLY A 20 -3.13 4.17 -8.29
N GLU A 21 -2.37 5.26 -8.40
CA GLU A 21 -0.94 5.34 -8.13
C GLU A 21 -0.54 4.92 -6.70
N ILE A 22 -1.29 5.33 -5.66
CA ILE A 22 -1.03 4.96 -4.26
C ILE A 22 -1.25 3.46 -4.06
N LEU A 23 -2.36 2.93 -4.59
CA LEU A 23 -2.62 1.50 -4.51
C LEU A 23 -1.53 0.70 -5.24
N GLY A 24 -1.07 1.20 -6.40
CA GLY A 24 0.07 0.67 -7.12
C GLY A 24 1.35 0.63 -6.27
N LYS A 25 1.65 1.73 -5.56
CA LYS A 25 2.79 1.81 -4.64
C LYS A 25 2.67 0.84 -3.47
N VAL A 26 1.49 0.70 -2.85
CA VAL A 26 1.27 -0.29 -1.78
C VAL A 26 1.49 -1.72 -2.29
N ILE A 27 1.01 -2.03 -3.49
CA ILE A 27 1.21 -3.35 -4.11
C ILE A 27 2.71 -3.58 -4.43
N GLU A 28 3.41 -2.56 -4.93
CA GLU A 28 4.86 -2.61 -5.18
C GLU A 28 5.63 -2.86 -3.88
N TYR A 29 5.30 -2.14 -2.81
CA TYR A 29 5.87 -2.35 -1.48
C TYR A 29 5.66 -3.78 -0.99
N CYS A 30 4.43 -4.29 -1.07
CA CYS A 30 4.12 -5.66 -0.67
C CYS A 30 4.89 -6.68 -1.49
N LYS A 31 4.97 -6.51 -2.81
CA LYS A 31 5.78 -7.37 -3.68
C LYS A 31 7.24 -7.32 -3.31
N LYS A 32 7.81 -6.13 -3.11
CA LYS A 32 9.22 -5.97 -2.77
C LYS A 32 9.56 -6.64 -1.44
N HIS A 33 8.67 -6.55 -0.44
CA HIS A 33 8.83 -7.20 0.86
C HIS A 33 8.59 -8.72 0.84
N VAL A 34 7.71 -9.22 -0.03
CA VAL A 34 7.44 -10.66 -0.17
C VAL A 34 8.50 -11.35 -1.04
N GLU A 35 8.98 -10.67 -2.08
CA GLU A 35 10.02 -11.16 -3.01
C GLU A 35 11.44 -10.82 -2.53
N ALA A 36 11.61 -10.14 -1.40
CA ALA A 36 12.93 -9.83 -0.84
C ALA A 36 13.68 -11.10 -0.46
N VAL A 37 14.42 -11.64 -1.42
CA VAL A 37 15.59 -12.51 -1.25
C VAL A 37 16.85 -11.65 -1.01
N SER A 38 16.71 -10.33 -1.05
CA SER A 38 17.77 -9.32 -0.84
C SER A 38 18.08 -9.11 0.65
N SER A 39 19.30 -8.66 0.95
CA SER A 39 19.74 -8.43 2.33
C SER A 39 18.93 -7.32 3.02
N ALA A 40 18.76 -7.39 4.34
CA ALA A 40 17.99 -6.40 5.10
C ALA A 40 18.43 -4.95 4.86
N ASP A 41 19.73 -4.72 4.65
CA ASP A 41 20.29 -3.41 4.29
C ASP A 41 19.78 -2.85 2.96
N GLU A 42 19.64 -3.71 1.94
CA GLU A 42 19.13 -3.28 0.62
C GLU A 42 17.65 -2.92 0.69
N LEU A 43 16.88 -3.66 1.48
CA LEU A 43 15.47 -3.40 1.71
C LEU A 43 15.29 -2.09 2.47
N ASN A 44 16.07 -1.84 3.52
CA ASN A 44 16.01 -0.60 4.30
C ASN A 44 16.40 0.63 3.46
N ALA A 45 17.39 0.50 2.57
CA ALA A 45 17.75 1.57 1.64
C ALA A 45 16.64 1.85 0.60
N TRP A 46 15.98 0.80 0.10
CA TRP A 46 14.84 0.95 -0.81
C TRP A 46 13.64 1.59 -0.12
N ASP A 47 13.35 1.17 1.11
CA ASP A 47 12.27 1.71 1.93
C ASP A 47 12.44 3.20 2.19
N ALA A 48 13.67 3.64 2.50
CA ALA A 48 14.00 5.05 2.67
C ALA A 48 13.77 5.89 1.40
N ASP A 49 13.98 5.32 0.22
CA ASP A 49 13.68 5.97 -1.06
C ASP A 49 12.17 5.91 -1.38
N PHE A 50 11.51 4.82 -1.02
CA PHE A 50 10.08 4.60 -1.24
C PHE A 50 9.20 5.60 -0.49
N ILE A 51 9.54 5.93 0.77
CA ILE A 51 8.82 6.97 1.55
C ILE A 51 9.19 8.40 1.14
N LYS A 52 10.17 8.60 0.26
CA LYS A 52 10.62 9.91 -0.19
C LYS A 52 9.70 10.50 -1.27
N VAL A 53 8.41 10.56 -0.93
CA VAL A 53 7.33 11.09 -1.76
C VAL A 53 6.78 12.37 -1.13
N ASP A 54 5.96 13.11 -1.87
CA ASP A 54 5.25 14.27 -1.33
C ASP A 54 4.42 13.91 -0.09
N LEU A 55 4.28 14.87 0.84
CA LEU A 55 3.51 14.68 2.07
C LEU A 55 2.09 14.18 1.82
N VAL A 56 1.45 14.65 0.75
CA VAL A 56 0.10 14.19 0.34
C VAL A 56 0.12 12.70 0.02
N THR A 57 1.09 12.25 -0.76
CA THR A 57 1.28 10.85 -1.14
C THR A 57 1.62 9.99 0.08
N LEU A 58 2.44 10.49 0.99
CA LEU A 58 2.80 9.81 2.23
C LEU A 58 1.58 9.59 3.12
N LEU A 59 0.75 10.62 3.33
CA LEU A 59 -0.49 10.51 4.10
C LEU A 59 -1.48 9.52 3.46
N GLN A 60 -1.58 9.52 2.13
CA GLN A 60 -2.41 8.54 1.41
C GLN A 60 -1.88 7.11 1.57
N LEU A 61 -0.56 6.91 1.56
CA LEU A 61 0.08 5.62 1.83
C LEU A 61 -0.22 5.14 3.26
N VAL A 62 -0.13 6.02 4.26
CA VAL A 62 -0.46 5.71 5.67
C VAL A 62 -1.91 5.27 5.80
N MET A 63 -2.84 6.02 5.19
CA MET A 63 -4.27 5.68 5.22
C MET A 63 -4.52 4.33 4.53
N ALA A 64 -3.96 4.12 3.35
CA ALA A 64 -4.08 2.85 2.63
C ALA A 64 -3.46 1.68 3.40
N ALA A 65 -2.31 1.89 4.06
CA ALA A 65 -1.68 0.89 4.91
C ALA A 65 -2.56 0.51 6.12
N ASN A 66 -3.19 1.51 6.74
CA ASN A 66 -4.12 1.29 7.85
C ASN A 66 -5.38 0.54 7.38
N ASP A 67 -5.99 0.94 6.27
CA ASP A 67 -7.16 0.27 5.69
C ASP A 67 -6.87 -1.18 5.27
N LEU A 68 -5.71 -1.44 4.68
CA LEU A 68 -5.27 -2.77 4.25
C LEU A 68 -4.58 -3.58 5.37
N ASN A 69 -4.45 -3.01 6.56
CA ASN A 69 -3.83 -3.59 7.75
C ASN A 69 -2.36 -4.04 7.53
N ILE A 70 -1.59 -3.26 6.78
CA ILE A 70 -0.18 -3.52 6.46
C ILE A 70 0.69 -2.83 7.51
N LYS A 71 0.98 -3.53 8.62
CA LYS A 71 1.80 -3.00 9.71
C LYS A 71 3.19 -2.52 9.26
N SER A 72 3.84 -3.24 8.36
CA SER A 72 5.20 -2.89 7.89
C SER A 72 5.25 -1.52 7.22
N LEU A 73 4.23 -1.20 6.41
CA LEU A 73 4.13 0.09 5.73
C LEU A 73 3.69 1.20 6.70
N LEU A 74 2.86 0.87 7.70
CA LEU A 74 2.49 1.82 8.75
C LEU A 74 3.71 2.20 9.62
N ASP A 75 4.53 1.23 9.99
CA ASP A 75 5.75 1.43 10.78
C ASP A 75 6.76 2.29 10.00
N LEU A 76 6.87 2.06 8.69
CA LEU A 76 7.75 2.81 7.82
C LEU A 76 7.34 4.27 7.62
N THR A 77 6.05 4.57 7.78
CA THR A 77 5.50 5.92 7.61
C THR A 77 5.26 6.66 8.93
N SER A 78 5.55 6.00 10.07
CA SER A 78 5.38 6.53 11.44
C SER A 78 6.57 7.34 11.95
#